data_AF-A0A830GW64-F1
#
_entry.id   AF-A0A830GW64-F1
#
_cell.length_a   1.000
_cell.length_b   1.000
_cell.length_c   1.000
_cell.angle_alpha   90.00
_cell.angle_beta   90.00
_cell.angle_gamma   90.00
#
_symmetry.space_group_name_H-M   'P 1'
#
loop_
_entity.id
_entity.type
_entity.pdbx_description
1 polymer ?
#
loop_
_entity_poly.entity_id
_entity_poly.type
_entity_poly.pdbx_seq_one_letter_code
_entity_poly.pdbx_strand_id
1 'polypeptide(L)'
;MAALVHVELSQMFYYRVYPLANATHNNETLMLLSQAENLTETAKELINESQCFTALKDAIEAIHLEQKAFVQLVHEKHLNRATGLLAQAEAEQREASVLLREATAFNATEAVGNLTRIMGELSNITSYLSTGNSSSLNASSIRAELITIRAQLNSIRTSIIEVKKLQAAAARAMLRSSMYINSTSIFYNTTGNAFGAYKRIEHIYNALYRSYIVLLNHGYNDTQLYQLIQQLQQLLGSGPQGIRSGGLSKISHSIHSHGPHGSGNGKGHKH
;
A
#
# COMPACT_ATOMS: atom_id res chain seq x y z
N MET A 1 4.02 -62.64 -14.44
CA MET A 1 2.92 -61.83 -13.88
C MET A 1 3.41 -60.55 -13.21
N ALA A 2 4.34 -60.60 -12.24
CA ALA A 2 4.80 -59.39 -11.55
C ALA A 2 5.41 -58.31 -12.47
N ALA A 3 6.27 -58.70 -13.42
CA ALA A 3 6.90 -57.77 -14.37
C ALA A 3 5.86 -57.02 -15.23
N LEU A 4 4.88 -57.74 -15.77
CA LEU A 4 3.78 -57.17 -16.57
C LEU A 4 2.99 -56.11 -15.77
N VAL A 5 2.66 -56.41 -14.52
CA VAL A 5 1.95 -55.48 -13.63
C VAL A 5 2.76 -54.20 -13.38
N HIS A 6 4.08 -54.30 -13.20
CA HIS A 6 4.93 -53.13 -12.98
C HIS A 6 5.11 -52.29 -14.24
N VAL A 7 5.19 -52.92 -15.41
CA VAL A 7 5.17 -52.21 -16.70
C VAL A 7 3.87 -51.41 -16.85
N GLU A 8 2.72 -52.05 -16.62
CA GLU A 8 1.42 -51.36 -16.70
C GLU A 8 1.30 -50.21 -15.69
N LEU A 9 1.80 -50.40 -14.46
CA LEU A 9 1.85 -49.35 -13.44
C LEU A 9 2.73 -48.17 -13.85
N SER A 10 3.93 -48.44 -14.40
CA SER A 10 4.82 -47.39 -14.91
C SER A 10 4.14 -46.59 -16.03
N GLN A 11 3.55 -47.28 -17.02
CA GLN A 11 2.82 -46.60 -18.09
C GLN A 11 1.68 -45.72 -17.55
N MET A 12 0.89 -46.23 -16.61
CA MET A 12 -0.19 -45.43 -15.99
C MET A 12 0.34 -44.20 -15.27
N PHE A 13 1.48 -44.30 -14.60
CA PHE A 13 2.07 -43.21 -13.84
C PHE A 13 2.72 -42.18 -14.79
N TYR A 14 3.47 -42.63 -15.81
CA TYR A 14 4.01 -41.79 -16.89
C TYR A 14 2.92 -40.92 -17.53
N TYR A 15 1.81 -41.52 -17.98
CA TYR A 15 0.72 -40.75 -18.62
C TYR A 15 0.05 -39.73 -17.69
N ARG A 16 0.15 -39.90 -16.38
CA ARG A 16 -0.36 -38.92 -15.40
C ARG A 16 0.63 -37.80 -15.13
N VAL A 17 1.93 -38.09 -15.08
CA VAL A 17 2.96 -37.13 -14.67
C VAL A 17 3.52 -36.34 -15.85
N TYR A 18 3.63 -36.95 -17.02
CA TYR A 18 4.17 -36.30 -18.22
C TYR A 18 3.43 -35.02 -18.63
N PRO A 19 2.08 -34.96 -18.69
CA PRO A 19 1.38 -33.72 -19.01
C PRO A 19 1.64 -32.60 -18.00
N LEU A 20 1.82 -32.96 -16.72
CA LEU A 20 2.13 -32.01 -15.65
C LEU A 20 3.55 -31.46 -15.80
N ALA A 21 4.53 -32.31 -16.15
CA ALA A 21 5.91 -31.91 -16.42
C ALA A 21 6.05 -31.05 -17.67
N ASN A 22 5.34 -31.42 -18.73
CA ASN A 22 5.38 -30.70 -19.99
C ASN A 22 4.81 -29.28 -19.85
N ALA A 23 3.78 -29.11 -19.00
CA ALA A 23 3.21 -27.80 -18.70
C ALA A 23 4.14 -26.87 -17.91
N THR A 24 5.13 -27.41 -17.17
CA THR A 24 6.11 -26.60 -16.44
C THR A 24 7.38 -26.32 -17.25
N HIS A 25 7.57 -26.97 -18.41
CA HIS A 25 8.79 -26.92 -19.22
C HIS A 25 10.07 -27.25 -18.41
N ASN A 26 9.97 -28.08 -17.37
CA ASN A 26 11.12 -28.50 -16.58
C ASN A 26 11.91 -29.60 -17.33
N ASN A 27 13.01 -29.21 -17.95
CA ASN A 27 13.86 -30.10 -18.76
C ASN A 27 14.43 -31.28 -17.95
N GLU A 28 14.74 -31.09 -16.66
CA GLU A 28 15.29 -32.17 -15.82
C GLU A 28 14.21 -33.22 -15.53
N THR A 29 13.01 -32.79 -15.15
CA THR A 29 11.87 -33.67 -14.94
C THR A 29 11.46 -34.40 -16.22
N LEU A 30 11.44 -33.70 -17.36
CA LEU A 30 11.14 -34.30 -18.67
C LEU A 30 12.19 -35.34 -19.06
N MET A 31 13.47 -35.10 -18.74
CA MET A 31 14.54 -36.08 -18.96
C MET A 31 14.35 -37.34 -18.11
N LEU A 32 14.01 -37.20 -16.82
CA LEU A 32 13.73 -38.35 -15.94
C LEU A 32 12.56 -39.20 -16.47
N LEU A 33 11.49 -38.54 -16.96
CA LEU A 33 10.34 -39.23 -17.54
C LEU A 33 10.69 -39.93 -18.85
N SER A 34 11.49 -39.30 -19.72
CA SER A 34 11.96 -39.93 -20.95
C SER A 34 12.83 -41.17 -20.67
N GLN A 35 13.67 -41.13 -19.63
CA GLN A 35 14.44 -42.29 -19.19
C GLN A 35 13.53 -43.42 -18.66
N ALA A 36 12.51 -43.07 -17.87
CA ALA A 36 11.54 -44.04 -17.37
C ALA A 36 10.72 -44.70 -18.49
N GLU A 37 10.30 -43.94 -19.49
CA GLU A 37 9.59 -44.45 -20.67
C GLU A 37 10.45 -45.47 -21.43
N ASN A 38 11.71 -45.13 -21.68
CA ASN A 38 12.65 -46.05 -22.34
C ASN A 38 12.82 -47.35 -21.56
N LEU A 39 13.01 -47.27 -20.23
CA LEU A 39 13.10 -48.46 -19.36
C LEU A 39 11.81 -49.30 -19.37
N THR A 40 10.66 -48.65 -19.46
CA THR A 40 9.36 -49.31 -19.54
C THR A 40 9.18 -50.05 -20.87
N GLU A 41 9.61 -49.46 -21.98
CA GLU A 41 9.59 -50.12 -23.29
C GLU A 41 10.58 -51.29 -23.33
N THR A 42 11.80 -51.12 -22.82
CA THR A 42 12.77 -52.23 -22.68
C THR A 42 12.22 -53.36 -21.81
N ALA A 43 11.57 -53.05 -20.69
CA ALA A 43 10.94 -54.05 -19.83
C ALA A 43 9.84 -54.86 -20.56
N LYS A 44 9.07 -54.24 -21.46
CA LYS A 44 8.08 -54.96 -22.29
C LYS A 44 8.73 -55.94 -23.25
N GLU A 45 9.79 -55.50 -23.94
CA GLU A 45 10.53 -56.35 -24.88
C GLU A 45 11.11 -57.56 -24.14
N LEU A 46 11.72 -57.34 -22.98
CA LEU A 46 12.29 -58.39 -22.13
C LEU A 46 11.26 -59.39 -21.61
N ILE A 47 10.01 -58.98 -21.37
CA ILE A 47 8.91 -59.90 -21.02
C ILE A 47 8.64 -60.86 -22.18
N ASN A 48 8.61 -60.36 -23.42
CA ASN A 48 8.38 -61.18 -24.61
C ASN A 48 9.53 -62.17 -24.86
N GLU A 49 10.75 -61.80 -24.45
CA GLU A 49 11.94 -62.66 -24.48
C GLU A 49 12.05 -63.62 -23.27
N SER A 50 11.02 -63.70 -22.42
CA SER A 50 11.02 -64.51 -21.19
C SER A 50 12.06 -64.08 -20.12
N GLN A 51 12.66 -62.90 -20.23
CA GLN A 51 13.62 -62.32 -19.27
C GLN A 51 12.91 -61.58 -18.12
N CYS A 52 12.01 -62.28 -17.43
CA CYS A 52 11.05 -61.66 -16.50
C CYS A 52 11.70 -60.95 -15.29
N PHE A 53 12.88 -61.38 -14.83
CA PHE A 53 13.56 -60.73 -13.70
C PHE A 53 14.20 -59.40 -14.09
N THR A 54 14.86 -59.34 -15.25
CA THR A 54 15.41 -58.11 -15.80
C THR A 54 14.31 -57.12 -16.12
N ALA A 55 13.24 -57.59 -16.77
CA ALA A 55 12.05 -56.77 -17.02
C ALA A 55 11.43 -56.19 -15.74
N LEU A 56 11.33 -57.00 -14.68
CA LEU A 56 10.81 -56.52 -13.40
C LEU A 56 11.71 -55.44 -12.78
N LYS A 57 13.03 -55.63 -12.85
CA LYS A 57 14.00 -54.64 -12.37
C LYS A 57 13.84 -53.31 -13.11
N ASP A 58 13.82 -53.35 -14.45
CA ASP A 58 13.76 -52.15 -15.28
C ASP A 58 12.41 -51.42 -15.10
N ALA A 59 11.30 -52.16 -14.97
CA ALA A 59 9.99 -51.58 -14.67
C ALA A 59 9.92 -50.92 -13.27
N ILE A 60 10.58 -51.49 -12.25
CA ILE A 60 10.67 -50.88 -10.92
C ILE A 60 11.53 -49.61 -10.97
N GLU A 61 12.63 -49.63 -11.71
CA GLU A 61 13.51 -48.47 -11.88
C GLU A 61 12.80 -47.33 -12.63
N ALA A 62 12.01 -47.65 -13.66
CA ALA A 62 11.14 -46.70 -14.35
C ALA A 62 10.16 -46.02 -13.37
N ILE A 63 9.42 -46.80 -12.58
CA ILE A 63 8.49 -46.26 -11.55
C ILE A 63 9.23 -45.34 -10.57
N HIS A 64 10.46 -45.69 -10.16
CA HIS A 64 11.23 -44.86 -9.24
C HIS A 64 11.61 -43.50 -9.84
N LEU A 65 12.04 -43.49 -11.11
CA LEU A 65 12.34 -42.25 -11.84
C LEU A 65 11.10 -41.38 -12.00
N GLU A 66 9.95 -41.97 -12.30
CA GLU A 66 8.70 -41.22 -12.41
C GLU A 66 8.26 -40.64 -11.06
N GLN A 67 8.37 -41.40 -9.97
CA GLN A 67 8.09 -40.90 -8.62
C GLN A 67 8.99 -39.73 -8.26
N LYS A 68 10.29 -39.82 -8.59
CA LYS A 68 11.25 -38.72 -8.40
C LYS A 68 10.84 -37.48 -9.21
N ALA A 69 10.47 -37.66 -10.48
CA ALA A 69 9.98 -36.59 -11.34
C ALA A 69 8.70 -35.93 -10.76
N PHE A 70 7.76 -36.74 -10.26
CA PHE A 70 6.54 -36.23 -9.62
C PHE A 70 6.84 -35.37 -8.37
N VAL A 71 7.74 -35.83 -7.50
CA VAL A 71 8.15 -35.07 -6.31
C VAL A 71 8.79 -33.73 -6.69
N GLN A 72 9.65 -33.72 -7.71
CA GLN A 72 10.26 -32.48 -8.23
C GLN A 72 9.19 -31.49 -8.70
N LEU A 73 8.19 -31.95 -9.46
CA LEU A 73 7.10 -31.09 -9.95
C LEU A 73 6.26 -30.49 -8.82
N VAL A 74 5.93 -31.30 -7.82
CA VAL A 74 5.19 -30.82 -6.66
C VAL A 74 6.01 -29.75 -5.95
N HIS A 75 7.31 -29.99 -5.72
CA HIS A 75 8.19 -29.03 -5.07
C HIS A 75 8.32 -27.71 -5.84
N GLU A 76 8.55 -27.77 -7.15
CA GLU A 76 8.64 -26.59 -8.02
C GLU A 76 7.35 -25.77 -8.02
N LYS A 77 6.20 -26.43 -8.09
CA LYS A 77 4.89 -25.76 -8.00
C LYS A 77 4.71 -25.03 -6.67
N HIS A 78 5.16 -25.62 -5.56
CA HIS A 78 5.13 -24.99 -4.25
C HIS A 78 6.09 -23.80 -4.16
N LEU A 79 7.31 -23.93 -4.69
CA LEU A 79 8.29 -22.83 -4.76
C LEU A 79 7.77 -21.66 -5.61
N ASN A 80 7.27 -21.91 -6.82
CA ASN A 80 6.72 -20.89 -7.69
C ASN A 80 5.51 -20.17 -7.07
N ARG A 81 4.72 -20.88 -6.27
CA ARG A 81 3.62 -20.27 -5.51
C ARG A 81 4.13 -19.41 -4.36
N ALA A 82 5.17 -19.85 -3.65
CA ALA A 82 5.80 -19.07 -2.58
C ALA A 82 6.45 -17.79 -3.10
N THR A 83 7.19 -17.86 -4.20
CA THR A 83 7.84 -16.70 -4.83
C THR A 83 6.83 -15.68 -5.32
N GLY A 84 5.73 -16.12 -5.94
CA GLY A 84 4.64 -15.23 -6.35
C GLY A 84 3.96 -14.52 -5.19
N LEU A 85 3.71 -15.23 -4.08
CA LEU A 85 3.15 -14.62 -2.86
C LEU A 85 4.15 -13.68 -2.18
N LEU A 86 5.45 -14.01 -2.20
CA LEU A 86 6.49 -13.16 -1.63
C LEU A 86 6.59 -11.84 -2.39
N ALA A 87 6.63 -11.90 -3.72
CA ALA A 87 6.63 -10.71 -4.56
C ALA A 87 5.39 -9.83 -4.32
N GLN A 88 4.21 -10.44 -4.14
CA GLN A 88 2.99 -9.72 -3.78
C GLN A 88 3.13 -9.04 -2.40
N ALA A 89 3.58 -9.77 -1.38
CA ALA A 89 3.76 -9.22 -0.03
C ALA A 89 4.76 -8.06 -0.01
N GLU A 90 5.87 -8.17 -0.73
CA GLU A 90 6.86 -7.09 -0.88
C GLU A 90 6.26 -5.86 -1.60
N ALA A 91 5.43 -6.07 -2.62
CA ALA A 91 4.76 -4.98 -3.31
C ALA A 91 3.79 -4.23 -2.38
N GLU A 92 2.97 -4.94 -1.62
CA GLU A 92 2.08 -4.33 -0.61
C GLU A 92 2.89 -3.62 0.48
N GLN A 93 4.07 -4.14 0.86
CA GLN A 93 4.94 -3.51 1.86
C GLN A 93 5.52 -2.18 1.36
N ARG A 94 5.91 -2.11 0.08
CA ARG A 94 6.33 -0.85 -0.56
C ARG A 94 5.18 0.15 -0.59
N GLU A 95 3.98 -0.28 -0.96
CA GLU A 95 2.79 0.58 -0.97
C GLU A 95 2.46 1.12 0.43
N ALA A 96 2.44 0.24 1.44
CA ALA A 96 2.23 0.63 2.84
C ALA A 96 3.28 1.65 3.30
N SER A 97 4.55 1.47 2.93
CA SER A 97 5.62 2.43 3.26
C SER A 97 5.41 3.79 2.59
N VAL A 98 4.91 3.84 1.35
CA VAL A 98 4.60 5.10 0.66
C VAL A 98 3.45 5.81 1.36
N LEU A 99 2.35 5.09 1.62
CA LEU A 99 1.19 5.63 2.32
C LEU A 99 1.55 6.10 3.74
N LEU A 100 2.47 5.45 4.43
CA LEU A 100 2.90 5.84 5.78
C LEU A 100 3.62 7.18 5.78
N ARG A 101 4.50 7.40 4.80
CA ARG A 101 5.19 8.69 4.63
C ARG A 101 4.19 9.80 4.35
N GLU A 102 3.20 9.54 3.51
CA GLU A 102 2.14 10.50 3.23
C GLU A 102 1.28 10.78 4.48
N ALA A 103 0.80 9.74 5.15
CA ALA A 103 0.00 9.88 6.36
C ALA A 103 0.74 10.69 7.44
N THR A 104 2.05 10.46 7.59
CA THR A 104 2.91 11.24 8.50
C THR A 104 3.00 12.71 8.06
N ALA A 105 3.23 12.98 6.77
CA ALA A 105 3.34 14.36 6.26
C ALA A 105 2.03 15.16 6.42
N PHE A 106 0.89 14.48 6.38
CA PHE A 106 -0.44 15.09 6.51
C PHE A 106 -1.06 14.90 7.90
N ASN A 107 -0.27 14.45 8.89
CA ASN A 107 -0.72 14.21 10.28
C ASN A 107 -2.00 13.35 10.40
N ALA A 108 -2.18 12.37 9.50
CA ALA A 108 -3.30 11.44 9.53
C ALA A 108 -3.03 10.32 10.56
N THR A 109 -3.11 10.64 11.86
CA THR A 109 -2.64 9.78 12.97
C THR A 109 -3.26 8.38 12.98
N GLU A 110 -4.56 8.26 12.69
CA GLU A 110 -5.24 6.96 12.60
C GLU A 110 -4.68 6.11 11.45
N ALA A 111 -4.46 6.73 10.28
CA ALA A 111 -3.84 6.07 9.14
C ALA A 111 -2.40 5.61 9.45
N VAL A 112 -1.62 6.45 10.16
CA VAL A 112 -0.26 6.10 10.60
C VAL A 112 -0.29 4.83 11.48
N GLY A 113 -1.14 4.77 12.50
CA GLY A 113 -1.24 3.60 13.38
C GLY A 113 -1.64 2.32 12.63
N ASN A 114 -2.64 2.42 11.75
CA ASN A 114 -3.08 1.29 10.92
C ASN A 114 -1.99 0.79 9.98
N LEU A 115 -1.24 1.71 9.35
CA LEU A 115 -0.14 1.36 8.44
C LEU A 115 1.04 0.72 9.17
N THR A 116 1.38 1.18 10.39
CA THR A 116 2.42 0.53 11.19
C THR A 116 2.07 -0.92 11.52
N ARG A 117 0.80 -1.21 11.86
CA ARG A 117 0.33 -2.59 12.06
C ARG A 117 0.45 -3.44 10.79
N ILE A 118 -0.06 -2.93 9.66
CA ILE A 118 -0.01 -3.63 8.37
C ILE A 118 1.45 -3.92 7.96
N MET A 119 2.37 -2.99 8.17
CA MET A 119 3.79 -3.22 7.89
C MET A 119 4.39 -4.35 8.73
N GLY A 120 3.98 -4.49 10.00
CA GLY A 120 4.37 -5.62 10.84
C GLY A 120 3.82 -6.95 10.35
N GLU A 121 2.54 -6.99 9.96
CA GLU A 121 1.89 -8.17 9.37
C GLU A 121 2.59 -8.60 8.07
N LEU A 122 2.86 -7.65 7.19
CA LEU A 122 3.59 -7.91 5.94
C LEU A 122 5.03 -8.39 6.19
N SER A 123 5.71 -7.87 7.20
CA SER A 123 7.05 -8.35 7.58
C SER A 123 7.03 -9.80 8.07
N ASN A 124 5.98 -10.20 8.79
CA ASN A 124 5.81 -11.58 9.23
C ASN A 124 5.53 -12.50 8.03
N ILE A 125 4.67 -12.07 7.10
CA ILE A 125 4.36 -12.82 5.88
C ILE A 125 5.61 -12.99 5.01
N THR A 126 6.39 -11.94 4.77
CA THR A 126 7.62 -12.00 3.96
C THR A 126 8.69 -12.87 4.63
N SER A 127 8.85 -12.77 5.95
CA SER A 127 9.75 -13.64 6.71
C SER A 127 9.33 -15.11 6.60
N TYR A 128 8.04 -15.41 6.76
CA TYR A 128 7.51 -16.77 6.63
C TYR A 128 7.67 -17.34 5.22
N LEU A 129 7.45 -16.53 4.18
CA LEU A 129 7.61 -16.95 2.78
C LEU A 129 9.08 -17.10 2.36
N SER A 130 10.00 -16.36 2.96
CA SER A 130 11.45 -16.44 2.65
C SER A 130 12.17 -17.55 3.41
N THR A 131 11.72 -17.89 4.62
CA THR A 131 12.39 -18.88 5.50
C THR A 131 11.60 -20.17 5.70
N GLY A 132 10.33 -20.19 5.32
CA GLY A 132 9.41 -21.30 5.59
C GLY A 132 9.65 -22.52 4.72
N ASN A 133 9.50 -23.70 5.32
CA ASN A 133 9.51 -24.97 4.60
C ASN A 133 8.29 -25.04 3.65
N SER A 134 8.54 -25.07 2.34
CA SER A 134 7.53 -25.00 1.27
C SER A 134 6.47 -26.10 1.34
N SER A 135 6.80 -27.23 1.99
CA SER A 135 5.90 -28.36 2.24
C SER A 135 4.78 -28.08 3.26
N SER A 136 4.93 -27.05 4.10
CA SER A 136 3.93 -26.64 5.11
C SER A 136 3.20 -25.34 4.77
N LEU A 137 3.49 -24.78 3.58
CA LEU A 137 3.01 -23.46 3.18
C LEU A 137 1.48 -23.46 3.00
N ASN A 138 0.76 -22.79 3.90
CA ASN A 138 -0.66 -22.51 3.71
C ASN A 138 -0.87 -21.32 2.77
N ALA A 139 -0.56 -21.54 1.50
CA ALA A 139 -0.59 -20.52 0.46
C ALA A 139 -2.00 -19.97 0.15
N SER A 140 -3.05 -20.67 0.56
CA SER A 140 -4.43 -20.19 0.40
C SER A 140 -4.78 -19.17 1.49
N SER A 141 -4.41 -19.43 2.74
CA SER A 141 -4.59 -18.47 3.84
C SER A 141 -3.76 -17.20 3.63
N ILE A 142 -2.48 -17.34 3.27
CA ILE A 142 -1.61 -16.17 3.00
C ILE A 142 -2.17 -15.31 1.86
N ARG A 143 -2.67 -15.94 0.79
CA ARG A 143 -3.32 -15.20 -0.30
C ARG A 143 -4.55 -14.42 0.19
N ALA A 144 -5.38 -15.02 1.04
CA ALA A 144 -6.56 -14.34 1.60
C ALA A 144 -6.17 -13.17 2.51
N GLU A 145 -5.11 -13.32 3.32
CA GLU A 145 -4.55 -12.24 4.14
C GLU A 145 -4.04 -11.09 3.26
N LEU A 146 -3.27 -11.38 2.21
CA LEU A 146 -2.76 -10.36 1.28
C LEU A 146 -3.90 -9.61 0.55
N ILE A 147 -4.98 -10.30 0.18
CA ILE A 147 -6.18 -9.65 -0.40
C ILE A 147 -6.82 -8.71 0.62
N THR A 148 -6.91 -9.13 1.89
CA THR A 148 -7.47 -8.32 2.97
C THR A 148 -6.61 -7.09 3.23
N ILE A 149 -5.28 -7.25 3.30
CA ILE A 149 -4.32 -6.15 3.44
C ILE A 149 -4.46 -5.18 2.27
N ARG A 150 -4.56 -5.67 1.02
CA ARG A 150 -4.78 -4.82 -0.15
C ARG A 150 -6.04 -3.96 -0.02
N ALA A 151 -7.14 -4.55 0.44
CA ALA A 151 -8.39 -3.82 0.65
C ALA A 151 -8.24 -2.75 1.74
N GLN A 152 -7.54 -3.06 2.84
CA GLN A 152 -7.24 -2.11 3.90
C GLN A 152 -6.36 -0.95 3.40
N LEU A 153 -5.31 -1.23 2.62
CA LEU A 153 -4.45 -0.20 2.03
C LEU A 153 -5.23 0.75 1.11
N ASN A 154 -6.15 0.22 0.30
CA ASN A 154 -7.03 1.03 -0.54
C ASN A 154 -7.96 1.93 0.28
N SER A 155 -8.53 1.41 1.38
CA SER A 155 -9.35 2.21 2.29
C SER A 155 -8.54 3.34 2.95
N ILE A 156 -7.35 3.03 3.45
CA ILE A 156 -6.44 4.00 4.07
C ILE A 156 -6.03 5.09 3.08
N ARG A 157 -5.72 4.73 1.82
CA ARG A 157 -5.42 5.70 0.76
C ARG A 157 -6.55 6.71 0.60
N THR A 158 -7.79 6.25 0.55
CA THR A 158 -8.96 7.13 0.43
C THR A 158 -9.07 8.07 1.63
N SER A 159 -8.89 7.55 2.86
CA SER A 159 -8.90 8.38 4.08
C SER A 159 -7.81 9.45 4.06
N ILE A 160 -6.59 9.12 3.62
CA ILE A 160 -5.49 10.09 3.46
C ILE A 160 -5.86 11.18 2.43
N ILE A 161 -6.48 10.81 1.30
CA ILE A 161 -6.93 11.76 0.28
C ILE A 161 -7.95 12.74 0.86
N GLU A 162 -8.90 12.28 1.68
CA GLU A 162 -9.89 13.15 2.31
C GLU A 162 -9.22 14.15 3.28
N VAL A 163 -8.27 13.70 4.11
CA VAL A 163 -7.49 14.61 4.98
C VAL A 163 -6.77 15.68 4.15
N LYS A 164 -6.12 15.29 3.04
CA LYS A 164 -5.45 16.24 2.12
C LYS A 164 -6.42 17.28 1.56
N LYS A 165 -7.64 16.88 1.18
CA LYS A 165 -8.66 17.81 0.66
C LYS A 165 -9.10 18.81 1.74
N LEU A 166 -9.31 18.35 2.96
CA LEU A 166 -9.70 19.21 4.09
C LEU A 166 -8.60 20.23 4.42
N GLN A 167 -7.34 19.78 4.49
CA GLN A 167 -6.20 20.68 4.69
C GLN A 167 -6.06 21.71 3.56
N ALA A 168 -6.24 21.31 2.30
CA ALA A 168 -6.23 22.23 1.17
C ALA A 168 -7.40 23.23 1.19
N ALA A 169 -8.57 22.82 1.68
CA ALA A 169 -9.72 23.72 1.89
C ALA A 169 -9.41 24.75 2.99
N ALA A 170 -8.83 24.34 4.11
CA ALA A 170 -8.41 25.24 5.18
C ALA A 170 -7.35 26.26 4.70
N ALA A 171 -6.33 25.79 3.97
CA ALA A 171 -5.30 26.66 3.41
C ALA A 171 -5.89 27.73 2.45
N ARG A 172 -6.86 27.34 1.60
CA ARG A 172 -7.57 28.28 0.71
C ARG A 172 -8.40 29.30 1.49
N ALA A 173 -9.07 28.88 2.56
CA ALA A 173 -9.83 29.78 3.42
C ALA A 173 -8.91 30.80 4.12
N MET A 174 -7.75 30.36 4.62
CA MET A 174 -6.71 31.23 5.19
C MET A 174 -6.19 32.25 4.16
N LEU A 175 -5.82 31.80 2.96
CA LEU A 175 -5.33 32.69 1.89
C LEU A 175 -6.37 33.76 1.51
N ARG A 176 -7.61 33.34 1.27
CA ARG A 176 -8.71 34.26 0.93
C ARG A 176 -8.91 35.29 2.03
N SER A 177 -8.82 34.88 3.28
CA SER A 177 -8.99 35.77 4.43
C SER A 177 -7.85 36.76 4.56
N SER A 178 -6.61 36.32 4.35
CA SER A 178 -5.44 37.21 4.27
C SER A 178 -5.64 38.31 3.23
N MET A 179 -5.99 37.94 2.00
CA MET A 179 -6.23 38.89 0.91
C MET A 179 -7.37 39.85 1.25
N TYR A 180 -8.46 39.35 1.83
CA TYR A 180 -9.62 40.15 2.17
C TYR A 180 -9.32 41.16 3.29
N ILE A 181 -8.61 40.74 4.34
CA ILE A 181 -8.18 41.60 5.46
C ILE A 181 -7.21 42.68 4.94
N ASN A 182 -6.25 42.31 4.09
CA ASN A 182 -5.34 43.28 3.49
C ASN A 182 -6.09 44.32 2.63
N SER A 183 -7.01 43.86 1.76
CA SER A 183 -7.86 44.77 0.98
C SER A 183 -8.75 45.66 1.84
N THR A 184 -9.12 45.20 3.03
CA THR A 184 -9.92 45.96 4.01
C THR A 184 -9.06 47.02 4.69
N SER A 185 -7.81 46.69 5.02
CA SER A 185 -6.83 47.65 5.51
C SER A 185 -6.56 48.76 4.49
N ILE A 186 -6.36 48.41 3.21
CA ILE A 186 -6.17 49.39 2.13
C ILE A 186 -7.39 50.31 2.03
N PHE A 187 -8.59 49.74 1.96
CA PHE A 187 -9.84 50.51 1.92
C PHE A 187 -9.96 51.49 3.10
N TYR A 188 -9.69 51.04 4.33
CA TYR A 188 -9.74 51.91 5.49
C TYR A 188 -8.69 53.04 5.39
N ASN A 189 -7.45 52.72 5.04
CA ASN A 189 -6.37 53.70 4.94
C ASN A 189 -6.63 54.75 3.84
N THR A 190 -7.30 54.37 2.75
CA THR A 190 -7.65 55.30 1.67
C THR A 190 -8.87 56.17 1.99
N THR A 191 -9.88 55.61 2.67
CA THR A 191 -11.20 56.28 2.82
C THR A 191 -11.46 56.85 4.21
N GLY A 192 -10.73 56.40 5.23
CA GLY A 192 -11.03 56.67 6.65
C GLY A 192 -12.34 56.02 7.13
N ASN A 193 -13.03 55.23 6.29
CA ASN A 193 -14.35 54.69 6.60
C ASN A 193 -14.27 53.45 7.51
N ALA A 194 -14.21 53.70 8.82
CA ALA A 194 -14.14 52.66 9.85
C ALA A 194 -15.38 51.73 9.85
N PHE A 195 -16.58 52.27 9.62
CA PHE A 195 -17.81 51.48 9.60
C PHE A 195 -17.86 50.52 8.39
N GLY A 196 -17.47 51.00 7.21
CA GLY A 196 -17.36 50.16 6.02
C GLY A 196 -16.31 49.06 6.19
N ALA A 197 -15.15 49.38 6.76
CA ALA A 197 -14.12 48.39 7.07
C ALA A 197 -14.60 47.35 8.09
N TYR A 198 -15.31 47.78 9.14
CA TYR A 198 -15.94 46.90 10.11
C TYR A 198 -16.90 45.90 9.44
N LYS A 199 -17.78 46.35 8.55
CA LYS A 199 -18.72 45.47 7.82
C LYS A 199 -18.01 44.47 6.91
N ARG A 200 -16.89 44.86 6.30
CA ARG A 200 -16.04 43.94 5.53
C ARG A 200 -15.42 42.87 6.44
N ILE A 201 -14.91 43.24 7.61
CA ILE A 201 -14.38 42.28 8.60
C ILE A 201 -15.48 41.33 9.12
N GLU A 202 -16.66 41.85 9.43
CA GLU A 202 -17.82 41.05 9.85
C GLU A 202 -18.20 40.00 8.79
N HIS A 203 -18.15 40.39 7.51
CA HIS A 203 -18.42 39.47 6.40
C HIS A 203 -17.40 38.32 6.33
N ILE A 204 -16.09 38.62 6.38
CA ILE A 204 -15.07 37.56 6.29
C ILE A 204 -15.05 36.68 7.55
N TYR A 205 -15.30 37.25 8.73
CA TYR A 205 -15.48 36.49 9.97
C TYR A 205 -16.58 35.44 9.83
N ASN A 206 -17.78 35.85 9.37
CA ASN A 206 -18.91 34.93 9.21
C ASN A 206 -18.61 33.83 8.17
N ALA A 207 -17.94 34.17 7.07
CA ALA A 207 -17.56 33.21 6.04
C ALA A 207 -16.52 32.20 6.55
N LEU A 208 -15.51 32.67 7.28
CA LEU A 208 -14.50 31.82 7.92
C LEU A 208 -15.11 30.90 8.96
N TYR A 209 -15.95 31.44 9.84
CA TYR A 209 -16.61 30.68 10.89
C TYR A 209 -17.44 29.53 10.31
N ARG A 210 -18.25 29.80 9.27
CA ARG A 210 -19.00 28.73 8.56
C ARG A 210 -18.08 27.68 7.95
N SER A 211 -16.99 28.11 7.31
CA SER A 211 -16.01 27.20 6.71
C SER A 211 -15.34 26.32 7.77
N TYR A 212 -14.99 26.88 8.92
CA TYR A 212 -14.41 26.15 10.04
C TYR A 212 -15.37 25.13 10.64
N ILE A 213 -16.64 25.46 10.79
CA ILE A 213 -17.67 24.51 11.25
C ILE A 213 -17.80 23.33 10.27
N VAL A 214 -17.75 23.59 8.95
CA VAL A 214 -17.75 22.52 7.95
C VAL A 214 -16.52 21.61 8.11
N LEU A 215 -15.33 22.19 8.30
CA LEU A 215 -14.10 21.41 8.54
C LEU A 215 -14.20 20.56 9.82
N LEU A 216 -14.72 21.13 10.91
CA LEU A 216 -14.94 20.41 12.17
C LEU A 216 -15.94 19.26 12.04
N ASN A 217 -17.02 19.46 11.29
CA ASN A 217 -18.00 18.39 11.01
C ASN A 217 -17.37 17.22 10.22
N HIS A 218 -16.30 17.49 9.48
CA HIS A 218 -15.49 16.48 8.82
C HIS A 218 -14.28 16.00 9.66
N GLY A 219 -14.25 16.33 10.95
CA GLY A 219 -13.21 15.89 11.90
C GLY A 219 -11.87 16.63 11.77
N TYR A 220 -11.80 17.71 10.98
CA TYR A 220 -10.57 18.48 10.79
C TYR A 220 -10.58 19.77 11.59
N ASN A 221 -9.71 19.86 12.60
CA ASN A 221 -9.54 21.04 13.44
C ASN A 221 -8.27 21.80 13.06
N ASP A 222 -8.44 22.86 12.26
CA ASP A 222 -7.35 23.76 11.89
C ASP A 222 -7.10 24.83 12.96
N THR A 223 -5.98 24.70 13.69
CA THR A 223 -5.64 25.62 14.78
C THR A 223 -5.35 27.03 14.31
N GLN A 224 -4.77 27.21 13.12
CA GLN A 224 -4.47 28.53 12.57
C GLN A 224 -5.76 29.26 12.17
N LEU A 225 -6.66 28.55 11.50
CA LEU A 225 -7.95 29.09 11.09
C LEU A 225 -8.81 29.45 12.31
N TYR A 226 -8.78 28.60 13.35
CA TYR A 226 -9.42 28.90 14.63
C TYR A 226 -8.84 30.15 15.31
N GLN A 227 -7.51 30.27 15.37
CA GLN A 227 -6.84 31.45 15.93
C GLN A 227 -7.21 32.74 15.16
N LEU A 228 -7.28 32.68 13.83
CA LEU A 228 -7.71 33.81 13.02
C LEU A 228 -9.17 34.21 13.33
N ILE A 229 -10.07 33.24 13.46
CA ILE A 229 -11.45 33.49 13.87
C ILE A 229 -11.50 34.21 15.22
N GLN A 230 -10.72 33.76 16.21
CA GLN A 230 -10.63 34.41 17.52
C GLN A 230 -10.12 35.86 17.43
N GLN A 231 -9.09 36.11 16.62
CA GLN A 231 -8.55 37.45 16.40
C GLN A 231 -9.58 38.39 15.75
N LEU A 232 -10.31 37.89 14.76
CA LEU A 232 -11.39 38.65 14.10
C LEU A 232 -12.56 38.92 15.05
N GLN A 233 -12.92 37.95 15.88
CA GLN A 233 -13.97 38.11 16.90
C GLN A 233 -13.60 39.21 17.91
N GLN A 234 -12.35 39.22 18.40
CA GLN A 234 -11.86 40.27 19.30
C GLN A 234 -11.91 41.66 18.65
N LEU A 235 -11.49 41.76 17.38
CA LEU A 235 -11.55 43.02 16.63
C LEU A 235 -13.00 43.52 16.47
N LEU A 236 -13.94 42.61 16.18
CA LEU A 236 -15.36 42.94 16.05
C LEU A 236 -16.00 43.33 17.38
N GLY A 237 -15.58 42.72 18.50
CA GLY A 237 -16.06 43.07 19.84
C GLY A 237 -15.75 44.51 20.26
N SER A 238 -14.75 45.14 19.62
CA SER A 238 -14.38 46.54 19.84
C SER A 238 -15.19 47.54 18.99
N GLY A 239 -16.14 47.04 18.18
CA GLY A 239 -16.93 47.84 17.25
C GLY A 239 -16.08 48.53 16.17
N PRO A 240 -16.65 49.51 15.43
CA PRO A 240 -15.91 50.25 14.40
C PRO A 240 -14.69 51.01 14.94
N GLN A 241 -14.65 51.33 16.23
CA GLN A 241 -13.52 52.02 16.88
C GLN A 241 -12.27 51.13 16.91
N GLY A 242 -12.42 49.81 17.08
CA GLY A 242 -11.30 48.86 17.11
C GLY A 242 -10.53 48.74 15.79
N ILE A 243 -11.16 49.10 14.66
CA ILE A 243 -10.50 49.20 13.35
C ILE A 243 -9.44 50.32 13.36
N ARG A 244 -9.69 51.41 14.11
CA ARG A 244 -8.86 52.62 14.12
C ARG A 244 -7.56 52.45 14.90
N SER A 245 -7.52 51.57 15.89
CA SER A 245 -6.39 51.39 16.83
C SER A 245 -5.30 50.44 16.32
N GLY A 246 -5.10 50.34 15.00
CA GLY A 246 -4.11 49.42 14.40
C GLY A 246 -4.48 47.94 14.52
N GLY A 247 -5.76 47.60 14.77
CA GLY A 247 -6.21 46.21 14.86
C GLY A 247 -6.06 45.43 13.56
N LEU A 248 -6.30 46.07 12.41
CA LEU A 248 -6.17 45.45 11.09
C LEU A 248 -4.71 45.11 10.72
N SER A 249 -3.75 45.98 11.07
CA SER A 249 -2.33 45.73 10.80
C SER A 249 -1.79 44.58 11.65
N LYS A 250 -2.23 44.47 12.91
CA LYS A 250 -1.90 43.34 13.80
C LYS A 250 -2.38 42.00 13.25
N ILE A 251 -3.61 41.92 12.75
CA ILE A 251 -4.16 40.69 12.16
C ILE A 251 -3.49 40.38 10.81
N SER A 252 -3.21 41.40 9.99
CA SER A 252 -2.49 41.19 8.74
C SER A 252 -1.10 40.59 9.00
N HIS A 253 -0.36 41.11 9.98
CA HIS A 253 0.96 40.59 10.34
C HIS A 253 0.93 39.17 10.92
N SER A 254 -0.07 38.84 11.77
CA SER A 254 -0.20 37.49 12.34
C SER A 254 -0.48 36.42 11.27
N ILE A 255 -1.20 36.75 10.21
CA ILE A 255 -1.47 35.81 9.11
C ILE A 255 -0.21 35.55 8.27
N HIS A 256 0.63 36.57 8.06
CA HIS A 256 1.85 36.45 7.26
C HIS A 256 3.00 35.75 8.00
N SER A 257 3.07 35.84 9.34
CA SER A 257 4.07 35.12 10.15
C SER A 257 3.79 33.62 10.31
N HIS A 258 2.63 33.13 9.86
CA HIS A 258 2.21 31.73 10.03
C HIS A 258 1.93 31.00 8.70
N GLY A 259 2.34 31.58 7.57
CA GLY A 259 2.40 30.86 6.29
C GLY A 259 3.33 29.63 6.39
N PRO A 260 3.18 28.64 5.50
CA PRO A 260 4.00 27.43 5.55
C PRO A 260 5.46 27.84 5.35
N HIS A 261 6.23 27.85 6.43
CA HIS A 261 7.68 27.94 6.36
C HIS A 261 8.17 26.67 5.67
N GLY A 262 8.34 26.75 4.36
CA GLY A 262 9.31 25.92 3.68
C GLY A 262 10.64 26.16 4.38
N SER A 263 11.12 25.15 5.08
CA SER A 263 12.47 25.09 5.66
C SER A 263 13.50 25.12 4.53
N GLY A 264 13.70 26.31 3.94
CA GLY A 264 14.82 26.61 3.06
C GLY A 264 16.04 26.86 3.93
N ASN A 265 16.84 25.83 4.12
CA ASN A 265 18.15 25.94 4.74
C ASN A 265 19.05 26.74 3.78
N GLY A 266 19.11 28.04 3.98
CA GLY A 266 19.83 28.98 3.13
C GLY A 266 20.63 29.98 3.97
N LYS A 267 21.49 29.49 4.87
CA LYS A 267 22.58 30.32 5.38
C LYS A 267 23.66 30.42 4.30
N GLY A 268 23.50 31.39 3.41
CA GLY A 268 24.61 31.96 2.68
C GLY A 268 25.51 32.69 3.67
N HIS A 269 26.66 32.11 3.99
CA HIS A 269 27.77 32.88 4.54
C HIS A 269 28.47 33.59 3.39
N LYS A 270 28.31 34.91 3.34
CA LYS A 270 29.36 35.82 2.88
C LYS A 270 29.98 36.42 4.12
N HIS A 271 31.25 36.10 4.37
CA HIS A 271 32.35 37.01 4.67
C HIS A 271 33.63 36.20 4.67
#